data_AF-A0A970QWI6-F1
#
_entry.id   AF-A0A970QWI6-F1
#
_cell.length_a   1.000
_cell.length_b   1.000
_cell.length_c   1.000
_cell.angle_alpha   90.00
_cell.angle_beta   90.00
_cell.angle_gamma   90.00
#
_symmetry.space_group_name_H-M   'P 1'
#
loop_
_entity.id
_entity.type
_entity.pdbx_description
1 polymer ?
#
loop_
_entity_poly.entity_id
_entity_poly.type
_entity_poly.pdbx_seq_one_letter_code
_entity_poly.pdbx_strand_id
1 'polypeptide(L)'
;MLFNSYIFILLFLPLTVCGYYLLGKTKRYNLPKLFLLGMSLWFYAYFNIKYLYIIVISILFNYLLYILFFKIRGPKVRKTLLIIGIIANISVLFNYKYLGFCTENVNLLLRTDFVVKHLVLPLGISFFTFQQFSFVVDSYKGLVPRYSFPEYALFVVFFPQLIAGPIVLHDEIIPQFQNENRFRFSSENFSKAIFAFAYGLAKKVLIADTFGNLANIGFEKIAYLDSTNAILAVLSYTIQIYFDFSGYCDMAVGLGLMFNIHIPQNFNSPYKSLDMNEFWQRWHISLTRFFRTNLYFPLGGNRKGAVRTYVNYFIVFLASGIWHGANWTFFLWGALNGILVIISKLFSDKISYVKKKAPFVMWILTFICTNLLWVYFRSDSIADANRLLTRIFSCNFGAIRSDFIDVFQTAEFSCVSWIISKFSESAAQTYTLVLLVLCFAFAVFASVKMKNLNERLETFKPDFKTWSFSVIAVIWSLISLSGVSTFLYFNF
;
A
#
# COMPACT_ATOMS: atom_id res chain seq x y z
N MET A 1 12.23 -7.03 7.51
CA MET A 1 12.42 -5.89 8.45
C MET A 1 11.40 -4.81 8.10
N LEU A 2 11.13 -3.84 8.96
CA LEU A 2 10.26 -2.69 8.65
C LEU A 2 11.09 -1.46 8.31
N PHE A 3 10.65 -0.62 7.35
CA PHE A 3 11.38 0.59 6.97
C PHE A 3 11.44 1.64 8.09
N ASN A 4 10.41 1.68 8.94
CA ASN A 4 10.31 2.52 10.13
C ASN A 4 10.91 1.84 11.38
N SER A 5 12.05 1.15 11.24
CA SER A 5 12.73 0.51 12.39
C SER A 5 14.18 0.97 12.51
N TYR A 6 14.68 1.09 13.74
CA TYR A 6 16.07 1.49 14.01
C TYR A 6 17.08 0.58 13.31
N ILE A 7 16.88 -0.74 13.36
CA ILE A 7 17.77 -1.70 12.71
C ILE A 7 17.79 -1.53 11.18
N PHE A 8 16.65 -1.18 10.58
CA PHE A 8 16.62 -0.91 9.15
C PHE A 8 17.37 0.37 8.80
N ILE A 9 17.04 1.48 9.47
CA ILE A 9 17.54 2.82 9.14
C ILE A 9 19.02 2.97 9.46
N LEU A 10 19.46 2.48 10.63
CA LEU A 10 20.80 2.75 11.15
C LEU A 10 21.83 1.67 10.80
N LEU A 11 21.39 0.45 10.46
CA LEU A 11 22.30 -0.67 10.20
C LEU A 11 22.11 -1.28 8.81
N PHE A 12 20.94 -1.85 8.53
CA PHE A 12 20.70 -2.59 7.29
C PHE A 12 20.86 -1.70 6.05
N LEU A 13 20.25 -0.51 6.06
CA LEU A 13 20.25 0.37 4.90
C LEU A 13 21.65 0.92 4.58
N PRO A 14 22.42 1.52 5.52
CA PRO A 14 23.79 1.95 5.26
C PRO A 14 24.68 0.81 4.76
N LEU A 15 24.60 -0.38 5.40
CA LEU A 15 25.37 -1.55 4.99
C LEU A 15 25.05 -1.97 3.55
N THR A 16 23.77 -1.99 3.18
CA THR A 16 23.32 -2.37 1.83
C THR A 16 23.78 -1.36 0.78
N VAL A 17 23.62 -0.05 1.05
CA VAL A 17 24.02 1.01 0.12
C VAL A 17 25.54 1.03 -0.06
N CYS A 18 26.31 0.97 1.03
CA CYS A 18 27.76 0.94 0.97
C CYS A 18 28.27 -0.29 0.22
N GLY A 19 27.77 -1.49 0.56
CA GLY A 19 28.17 -2.73 -0.10
C GLY A 19 27.86 -2.72 -1.60
N TYR A 20 26.67 -2.24 -2.00
CA TYR A 20 26.27 -2.14 -3.40
C TYR A 20 27.22 -1.26 -4.22
N TYR A 21 27.53 -0.05 -3.74
CA TYR A 21 28.41 0.87 -4.48
C TYR A 21 29.90 0.51 -4.40
N LEU A 22 30.38 -0.05 -3.28
CA LEU A 22 31.75 -0.54 -3.16
C LEU A 22 32.01 -1.69 -4.13
N LEU A 23 31.09 -2.65 -4.23
CA LEU A 23 31.17 -3.73 -5.21
C LEU A 23 31.00 -3.23 -6.65
N GLY A 24 30.18 -2.20 -6.86
CA GLY A 24 30.03 -1.52 -8.16
C GLY A 24 31.34 -0.94 -8.71
N LYS A 25 32.24 -0.45 -7.84
CA LYS A 25 33.56 0.07 -8.25
C LYS A 25 34.47 -0.99 -8.86
N THR A 26 34.26 -2.28 -8.56
CA THR A 26 35.06 -3.39 -9.10
C THR A 26 34.83 -3.65 -10.59
N LYS A 27 33.79 -3.02 -11.19
CA LYS A 27 33.30 -3.28 -12.56
C LYS A 27 32.84 -4.72 -12.84
N ARG A 28 32.84 -5.59 -11.82
CA ARG A 28 32.24 -6.92 -11.88
C ARG A 28 30.75 -6.83 -11.53
N TYR A 29 29.94 -6.31 -12.44
CA TYR A 29 28.54 -5.92 -12.17
C TYR A 29 27.60 -7.05 -11.70
N ASN A 30 28.01 -8.32 -11.82
CA ASN A 30 27.29 -9.42 -11.18
C ASN A 30 27.44 -9.44 -9.66
N LEU A 31 28.55 -8.96 -9.09
CA LEU A 31 28.76 -8.89 -7.64
C LEU A 31 27.75 -7.97 -6.92
N PRO A 32 27.55 -6.69 -7.31
CA PRO A 32 26.56 -5.84 -6.66
C PRO A 32 25.12 -6.39 -6.82
N LYS A 33 24.80 -7.04 -7.95
CA LYS A 33 23.50 -7.72 -8.15
C LYS A 33 23.30 -8.87 -7.14
N LEU A 34 24.29 -9.76 -7.01
CA LEU A 34 24.23 -10.88 -6.07
C LEU A 34 24.22 -10.42 -4.61
N PHE A 35 24.99 -9.38 -4.29
CA PHE A 35 24.97 -8.76 -2.97
C PHE A 35 23.59 -8.18 -2.64
N LEU A 36 23.01 -7.40 -3.55
CA LEU A 36 21.68 -6.82 -3.34
C LEU A 36 20.59 -7.89 -3.26
N LEU A 37 20.72 -8.98 -4.01
CA LEU A 37 19.86 -10.17 -3.89
C LEU A 37 19.99 -10.80 -2.50
N GLY A 38 21.21 -11.02 -2.02
CA GLY A 38 21.47 -11.56 -0.68
C GLY A 38 20.90 -10.67 0.43
N MET A 39 21.14 -9.36 0.38
CA MET A 39 20.59 -8.39 1.32
C MET A 39 19.06 -8.37 1.28
N SER A 40 18.47 -8.51 0.10
CA SER A 40 17.01 -8.56 -0.07
C SER A 40 16.39 -9.83 0.53
N LEU A 41 17.02 -10.98 0.36
CA LEU A 41 16.61 -12.23 0.99
C LEU A 41 16.77 -12.16 2.52
N TRP A 42 17.84 -11.54 3.02
CA TRP A 42 18.02 -11.31 4.46
C TRP A 42 16.94 -10.40 5.04
N PHE A 43 16.63 -9.30 4.35
CA PHE A 43 15.54 -8.39 4.72
C PHE A 43 14.21 -9.13 4.88
N TYR A 44 13.91 -10.03 3.95
CA TYR A 44 12.70 -10.85 3.98
C TYR A 44 12.72 -11.88 5.13
N ALA A 45 13.83 -12.60 5.27
CA ALA A 45 14.01 -13.64 6.27
C ALA A 45 13.94 -13.12 7.72
N TYR A 46 14.23 -11.84 7.93
CA TYR A 46 14.13 -11.20 9.25
C TYR A 46 12.74 -11.32 9.88
N PHE A 47 11.67 -11.36 9.08
CA PHE A 47 10.32 -11.56 9.62
C PHE A 47 10.14 -13.01 10.09
N ASN A 48 10.43 -13.97 9.23
CA ASN A 48 10.46 -15.39 9.57
C ASN A 48 11.24 -16.18 8.52
N ILE A 49 12.28 -16.90 8.95
CA ILE A 49 13.11 -17.70 8.05
C ILE A 49 12.33 -18.80 7.33
N LYS A 50 11.24 -19.32 7.90
CA LYS A 50 10.41 -20.36 7.27
C LYS A 50 9.75 -19.86 5.98
N TYR A 51 9.41 -18.57 5.92
CA TYR A 51 8.83 -17.98 4.72
C TYR A 51 9.83 -17.78 3.59
N LEU A 52 11.12 -17.72 3.91
CA LEU A 52 12.19 -17.68 2.91
C LEU A 52 12.11 -18.90 1.98
N TYR A 53 11.79 -20.09 2.51
CA TYR A 53 11.62 -21.28 1.69
C TYR A 53 10.49 -21.13 0.67
N ILE A 54 9.37 -20.53 1.06
CA ILE A 54 8.21 -20.33 0.19
C ILE A 54 8.58 -19.45 -1.00
N ILE A 55 9.18 -18.28 -0.73
CA ILE A 55 9.52 -17.33 -1.79
C ILE A 55 10.62 -17.88 -2.71
N VAL A 56 11.63 -18.58 -2.16
CA VAL A 56 12.70 -19.19 -2.95
C VAL A 56 12.16 -20.32 -3.84
N ILE A 57 11.32 -21.21 -3.32
CA ILE A 57 10.68 -22.28 -4.11
C ILE A 57 9.80 -21.67 -5.21
N SER A 58 9.04 -20.63 -4.88
CA SER A 58 8.19 -19.90 -5.84
C SER A 58 9.04 -19.29 -6.97
N ILE A 59 10.16 -18.63 -6.65
CA ILE A 59 11.09 -18.07 -7.63
C ILE A 59 11.68 -19.16 -8.53
N LEU A 60 12.18 -20.25 -7.94
CA LEU A 60 12.77 -21.36 -8.71
C LEU A 60 11.75 -21.98 -9.68
N PHE A 61 10.53 -22.22 -9.19
CA PHE A 61 9.45 -22.79 -9.99
C PHE A 61 9.04 -21.88 -11.15
N ASN A 62 8.81 -20.59 -10.90
CA ASN A 62 8.40 -19.66 -11.93
C ASN A 62 9.54 -19.36 -12.94
N TYR A 63 10.80 -19.35 -12.49
CA TYR A 63 11.95 -19.25 -13.40
C TYR A 63 12.11 -20.49 -14.29
N LEU A 64 11.83 -21.69 -13.74
CA LEU A 64 11.82 -22.93 -14.53
C LEU A 64 10.75 -22.88 -15.62
N LEU A 65 9.52 -22.46 -15.30
CA LEU A 65 8.46 -22.28 -16.29
C LEU A 65 8.87 -21.31 -17.40
N TYR A 66 9.47 -20.18 -17.01
CA TYR A 66 10.07 -19.22 -17.95
C TYR A 66 11.03 -19.92 -18.92
N ILE A 67 12.04 -20.66 -18.43
CA ILE A 67 12.98 -21.39 -19.29
C ILE A 67 12.25 -22.38 -20.21
N LEU A 68 11.26 -23.12 -19.68
CA LEU A 68 10.50 -24.09 -20.45
C LEU A 68 9.70 -23.44 -21.59
N PHE A 69 9.15 -22.24 -21.41
CA PHE A 69 8.48 -21.51 -22.49
C PHE A 69 9.40 -21.12 -23.65
N PHE A 70 10.70 -20.93 -23.41
CA PHE A 70 11.68 -20.70 -24.49
C PHE A 70 12.07 -21.99 -25.21
N LYS A 71 12.18 -23.11 -24.48
CA LYS A 71 12.61 -24.39 -25.05
C LYS A 71 11.49 -25.12 -25.80
N ILE A 72 10.26 -25.05 -25.29
CA ILE A 72 9.13 -25.82 -25.80
C ILE A 72 8.34 -24.97 -26.81
N ARG A 73 8.20 -25.47 -28.04
CA ARG A 73 7.43 -24.81 -29.11
C ARG A 73 5.98 -25.31 -29.24
N GLY A 74 5.67 -26.49 -28.70
CA GLY A 74 4.35 -27.11 -28.83
C GLY A 74 3.24 -26.30 -28.13
N PRO A 75 2.18 -25.84 -28.84
CA PRO A 75 1.17 -24.93 -28.27
C PRO A 75 0.34 -25.57 -27.14
N LYS A 76 0.02 -26.86 -27.25
CA LYS A 76 -0.72 -27.59 -26.20
C LYS A 76 0.09 -27.65 -24.90
N VAL A 77 1.36 -28.05 -24.98
CA VAL A 77 2.24 -28.17 -23.81
C VAL A 77 2.47 -26.80 -23.17
N ARG A 78 2.70 -25.75 -23.95
CA ARG A 78 2.82 -24.38 -23.44
C ARG A 78 1.55 -23.94 -22.70
N LYS A 79 0.36 -24.23 -23.24
CA LYS A 79 -0.90 -23.91 -22.57
C LYS A 79 -1.04 -24.66 -21.25
N THR A 80 -0.68 -25.94 -21.21
CA THR A 80 -0.66 -26.74 -19.98
C THR A 80 0.31 -26.16 -18.94
N LEU A 81 1.52 -25.80 -19.34
CA LEU A 81 2.51 -25.15 -18.45
C LEU A 81 2.01 -23.81 -17.91
N LEU A 82 1.33 -23.01 -18.73
CA LEU A 82 0.68 -21.78 -18.28
C LEU A 82 -0.37 -22.06 -17.21
N ILE A 83 -1.26 -23.04 -17.44
CA ILE A 83 -2.29 -23.42 -16.48
C ILE A 83 -1.67 -23.91 -15.17
N ILE A 84 -0.65 -24.76 -15.25
CA ILE A 84 0.11 -25.25 -14.08
C ILE A 84 0.72 -24.06 -13.31
N GLY A 85 1.36 -23.12 -14.01
CA GLY A 85 1.95 -21.93 -13.40
C GLY A 85 0.93 -21.03 -12.72
N ILE A 86 -0.20 -20.78 -13.38
CA ILE A 86 -1.31 -20.00 -12.81
C ILE A 86 -1.86 -20.69 -11.55
N ILE A 87 -2.17 -21.99 -11.65
CA ILE A 87 -2.72 -22.76 -10.52
C ILE A 87 -1.72 -22.75 -9.36
N ALA A 88 -0.44 -23.03 -9.59
CA ALA A 88 0.56 -23.07 -8.52
C ALA A 88 0.69 -21.72 -7.78
N ASN A 89 0.77 -20.60 -8.50
CA ASN A 89 0.84 -19.27 -7.88
C ASN A 89 -0.44 -18.96 -7.08
N ILE A 90 -1.62 -19.22 -7.65
CA ILE A 90 -2.91 -19.00 -6.97
C ILE A 90 -3.05 -19.93 -5.76
N SER A 91 -2.63 -21.19 -5.86
CA SER A 91 -2.69 -22.17 -4.77
C SER A 91 -1.83 -21.75 -3.59
N VAL A 92 -0.63 -21.21 -3.81
CA VAL A 92 0.20 -20.68 -2.72
C VAL A 92 -0.52 -19.55 -2.01
N LEU A 93 -1.07 -18.58 -2.74
CA LEU A 93 -1.85 -17.49 -2.14
C LEU A 93 -3.11 -18.01 -1.43
N PHE A 94 -3.82 -18.98 -2.03
CA PHE A 94 -5.05 -19.54 -1.50
C PHE A 94 -4.83 -20.26 -0.16
N ASN A 95 -3.80 -21.09 -0.07
CA ASN A 95 -3.52 -21.84 1.16
C ASN A 95 -3.24 -20.93 2.36
N TYR A 96 -2.52 -19.82 2.15
CA TYR A 96 -2.18 -18.91 3.25
C TYR A 96 -3.23 -17.84 3.52
N LYS A 97 -3.97 -17.39 2.49
CA LYS A 97 -4.90 -16.26 2.61
C LYS A 97 -6.37 -16.65 2.71
N TYR A 98 -6.83 -17.65 1.95
CA TYR A 98 -8.26 -17.92 1.79
C TYR A 98 -8.73 -19.25 2.38
N LEU A 99 -7.83 -20.21 2.64
CA LEU A 99 -8.20 -21.54 3.10
C LEU A 99 -9.01 -21.50 4.40
N GLY A 100 -8.59 -20.71 5.39
CA GLY A 100 -9.32 -20.54 6.66
C GLY A 100 -10.74 -20.03 6.44
N PHE A 101 -10.88 -18.91 5.73
CA PHE A 101 -12.19 -18.32 5.40
C PHE A 101 -13.09 -19.29 4.61
N CYS A 102 -12.56 -20.00 3.62
CA CYS A 102 -13.33 -20.98 2.87
C CYS A 102 -13.82 -22.13 3.78
N THR A 103 -12.96 -22.64 4.65
CA THR A 103 -13.35 -23.70 5.59
C THR A 103 -14.36 -23.22 6.62
N GLU A 104 -14.22 -22.01 7.16
CA GLU A 104 -15.23 -21.41 8.06
C GLU A 104 -16.61 -21.34 7.41
N ASN A 105 -16.70 -20.93 6.14
CA ASN A 105 -17.97 -20.88 5.41
C ASN A 105 -18.53 -22.29 5.10
N VAL A 106 -17.67 -23.27 4.80
CA VAL A 106 -18.08 -24.67 4.61
C VAL A 106 -18.60 -25.27 5.92
N ASN A 107 -17.89 -25.03 7.03
CA ASN A 107 -18.29 -25.46 8.36
C ASN A 107 -19.67 -24.89 8.73
N LEU A 108 -19.88 -23.59 8.45
CA LEU A 108 -21.16 -22.93 8.69
C LEU A 108 -22.29 -23.47 7.81
N LEU A 109 -22.04 -23.71 6.51
CA LEU A 109 -23.06 -24.17 5.57
C LEU A 109 -23.43 -25.64 5.75
N LEU A 110 -22.43 -26.51 5.92
CA LEU A 110 -22.61 -27.97 6.02
C LEU A 110 -22.70 -28.45 7.46
N ARG A 111 -22.59 -27.55 8.45
CA ARG A 111 -22.54 -27.88 9.89
C ARG A 111 -21.45 -28.93 10.18
N THR A 112 -20.26 -28.68 9.65
CA THR A 112 -19.06 -29.51 9.84
C THR A 112 -18.04 -28.79 10.70
N ASP A 113 -17.06 -29.52 11.25
CA ASP A 113 -16.03 -29.00 12.15
C ASP A 113 -14.62 -29.25 11.60
N PHE A 114 -14.40 -28.93 10.31
CA PHE A 114 -13.06 -29.04 9.75
C PHE A 114 -12.13 -28.02 10.41
N VAL A 115 -11.09 -28.51 11.09
CA VAL A 115 -10.09 -27.66 11.73
C VAL A 115 -8.97 -27.37 10.72
N VAL A 116 -8.83 -26.09 10.35
CA VAL A 116 -7.67 -25.62 9.58
C VAL A 116 -6.69 -24.97 10.53
N LYS A 117 -5.42 -25.38 10.43
CA LYS A 117 -4.35 -24.69 11.14
C LYS A 117 -4.24 -23.27 10.59
N HIS A 118 -4.46 -22.25 11.43
CA HIS A 118 -4.20 -20.86 11.06
C HIS A 118 -2.71 -20.69 10.71
N LEU A 119 -2.42 -20.62 9.41
CA LEU A 119 -1.09 -20.32 8.91
C LEU A 119 -0.93 -18.80 8.94
N VAL A 120 0.04 -18.32 9.70
CA VAL A 120 0.41 -16.90 9.65
C VAL A 120 0.86 -16.57 8.22
N LEU A 121 0.27 -15.53 7.64
CA LEU A 121 0.50 -15.07 6.28
C LEU A 121 1.97 -14.66 6.08
N PRO A 122 2.67 -15.23 5.08
CA PRO A 122 3.98 -14.74 4.71
C PRO A 122 3.87 -13.31 4.21
N LEU A 123 4.69 -12.43 4.78
CA LEU A 123 4.68 -11.02 4.43
C LEU A 123 4.92 -10.87 2.90
N GLY A 124 4.18 -9.96 2.24
CA GLY A 124 4.32 -9.72 0.81
C GLY A 124 3.83 -10.84 -0.14
N ILE A 125 3.22 -11.93 0.37
CA ILE A 125 2.76 -13.06 -0.47
C ILE A 125 1.86 -12.62 -1.62
N SER A 126 0.91 -11.73 -1.35
CA SER A 126 0.02 -11.17 -2.35
C SER A 126 0.79 -10.45 -3.49
N PHE A 127 1.80 -9.66 -3.14
CA PHE A 127 2.55 -8.83 -4.09
C PHE A 127 3.46 -9.67 -4.97
N PHE A 128 4.30 -10.53 -4.37
CA PHE A 128 5.19 -11.36 -5.18
C PHE A 128 4.42 -12.40 -5.99
N THR A 129 3.26 -12.88 -5.52
CA THR A 129 2.42 -13.79 -6.31
C THR A 129 1.88 -13.10 -7.55
N PHE A 130 1.45 -11.83 -7.44
CA PHE A 130 0.98 -11.05 -8.59
C PHE A 130 2.11 -10.77 -9.60
N GLN A 131 3.30 -10.44 -9.13
CA GLN A 131 4.47 -10.23 -10.00
C GLN A 131 4.84 -11.50 -10.76
N GLN A 132 4.91 -12.63 -10.06
CA GLN A 132 5.26 -13.91 -10.66
C GLN A 132 4.16 -14.43 -11.58
N PHE A 133 2.89 -14.23 -11.23
CA PHE A 133 1.75 -14.51 -12.10
C PHE A 133 1.85 -13.72 -13.42
N SER A 134 2.04 -12.40 -13.34
CA SER A 134 2.16 -11.56 -14.55
C SER A 134 3.35 -12.00 -15.40
N PHE A 135 4.49 -12.28 -14.76
CA PHE A 135 5.69 -12.75 -15.44
C PHE A 135 5.49 -14.08 -16.19
N VAL A 136 4.79 -15.05 -15.60
CA VAL A 136 4.47 -16.34 -16.26
C VAL A 136 3.54 -16.12 -17.46
N VAL A 137 2.52 -15.27 -17.29
CA VAL A 137 1.59 -14.94 -18.38
C VAL A 137 2.32 -14.27 -19.55
N ASP A 138 3.20 -13.32 -19.27
CA ASP A 138 3.95 -12.60 -20.29
C ASP A 138 5.03 -13.47 -20.93
N SER A 139 5.63 -14.40 -20.16
CA SER A 139 6.55 -15.43 -20.68
C SER A 139 5.83 -16.34 -21.69
N TYR A 140 4.61 -16.78 -21.36
CA TYR A 140 3.80 -17.58 -22.27
C TYR A 140 3.45 -16.82 -23.56
N LYS A 141 3.15 -15.53 -23.47
CA LYS A 141 2.88 -14.66 -24.63
C LYS A 141 4.13 -14.33 -25.46
N GLY A 142 5.33 -14.65 -24.97
CA GLY A 142 6.59 -14.33 -25.64
C GLY A 142 6.99 -12.86 -25.53
N LEU A 143 6.49 -12.13 -24.53
CA LEU A 143 6.79 -10.72 -24.30
C LEU A 143 8.04 -10.50 -23.44
N VAL A 144 8.50 -11.55 -22.75
CA VAL A 144 9.63 -11.49 -21.84
C VAL A 144 10.95 -11.70 -22.61
N PRO A 145 11.94 -10.80 -22.49
CA PRO A 145 13.29 -10.99 -23.01
C PRO A 145 14.08 -12.13 -22.33
N ARG A 146 15.35 -12.31 -22.71
CA ARG A 146 16.26 -13.22 -22.00
C ARG A 146 16.75 -12.58 -20.70
N TYR A 147 16.41 -13.19 -19.58
CA TYR A 147 16.81 -12.76 -18.23
C TYR A 147 17.58 -13.89 -17.53
N SER A 148 18.66 -13.51 -16.85
CA SER A 148 19.40 -14.44 -16.01
C SER A 148 18.65 -14.72 -14.70
N PHE A 149 19.00 -15.83 -14.04
CA PHE A 149 18.37 -16.21 -12.78
C PHE A 149 18.51 -15.13 -11.69
N PRO A 150 19.70 -14.52 -11.46
CA PRO A 150 19.83 -13.47 -10.45
C PRO A 150 18.99 -12.23 -10.76
N GLU A 151 18.83 -11.86 -12.03
CA GLU A 151 18.00 -10.73 -12.45
C GLU A 151 16.52 -10.96 -12.14
N TYR A 152 16.02 -12.16 -12.46
CA TYR A 152 14.66 -12.53 -12.14
C TYR A 152 14.43 -12.66 -10.63
N ALA A 153 15.33 -13.35 -9.92
CA ALA A 153 15.23 -13.51 -8.47
C ALA A 153 15.23 -12.14 -7.78
N LEU A 154 16.15 -11.24 -8.16
CA LEU A 154 16.22 -9.89 -7.62
C LEU A 154 14.96 -9.09 -7.95
N PHE A 155 14.39 -9.20 -9.15
CA PHE A 155 13.10 -8.58 -9.48
C PHE A 155 12.00 -8.94 -8.48
N VAL A 156 11.89 -10.22 -8.13
CA VAL A 156 10.87 -10.70 -7.18
C VAL A 156 11.16 -10.22 -5.76
N VAL A 157 12.42 -10.29 -5.31
CA VAL A 157 12.75 -10.04 -3.89
C VAL A 157 13.27 -8.64 -3.59
N PHE A 158 13.39 -7.73 -4.57
CA PHE A 158 13.99 -6.41 -4.36
C PHE A 158 13.33 -5.70 -3.17
N PHE A 159 14.08 -5.59 -2.06
CA PHE A 159 13.51 -5.27 -0.75
C PHE A 159 12.71 -3.95 -0.70
N PRO A 160 13.04 -2.89 -1.46
CA PRO A 160 12.24 -1.66 -1.45
C PRO A 160 10.79 -1.88 -1.86
N GLN A 161 10.52 -2.81 -2.78
CA GLN A 161 9.17 -3.08 -3.28
C GLN A 161 8.49 -4.30 -2.63
N LEU A 162 9.28 -5.25 -2.11
CA LEU A 162 8.86 -6.61 -1.77
C LEU A 162 7.60 -6.75 -0.90
N ILE A 163 7.50 -5.98 0.20
CA ILE A 163 6.45 -6.24 1.19
C ILE A 163 5.11 -5.61 0.79
N ALA A 164 5.09 -4.29 0.62
CA ALA A 164 3.89 -3.52 0.28
C ALA A 164 4.23 -2.36 -0.67
N GLY A 165 5.27 -2.52 -1.49
CA GLY A 165 5.63 -1.49 -2.46
C GLY A 165 4.70 -1.48 -3.67
N PRO A 166 4.93 -0.55 -4.60
CA PRO A 166 4.24 -0.54 -5.88
C PRO A 166 4.42 -1.88 -6.62
N ILE A 167 3.35 -2.44 -7.18
CA ILE A 167 3.39 -3.68 -7.97
C ILE A 167 4.12 -3.37 -9.28
N VAL A 168 5.39 -3.77 -9.34
CA VAL A 168 6.28 -3.57 -10.48
C VAL A 168 6.10 -4.66 -11.55
N LEU A 169 6.40 -4.30 -12.80
CA LEU A 169 6.49 -5.24 -13.91
C LEU A 169 7.95 -5.56 -14.26
N HIS A 170 8.17 -6.69 -14.91
CA HIS A 170 9.52 -7.17 -15.21
C HIS A 170 10.26 -6.24 -16.20
N ASP A 171 9.53 -5.68 -17.16
CA ASP A 171 10.01 -4.75 -18.18
C ASP A 171 10.32 -3.36 -17.61
N GLU A 172 9.73 -3.00 -16.48
CA GLU A 172 10.03 -1.77 -15.75
C GLU A 172 11.33 -1.88 -14.93
N ILE A 173 11.59 -3.04 -14.31
CA ILE A 173 12.64 -3.19 -13.30
C ILE A 173 13.88 -3.92 -13.82
N ILE A 174 13.73 -5.08 -14.49
CA ILE A 174 14.88 -5.91 -14.85
C ILE A 174 15.88 -5.18 -15.79
N PRO A 175 15.43 -4.41 -16.80
CA PRO A 175 16.37 -3.63 -17.62
C PRO A 175 17.21 -2.64 -16.82
N GLN A 176 16.72 -2.15 -15.68
CA GLN A 176 17.49 -1.25 -14.81
C GLN A 176 18.64 -2.00 -14.10
N PHE A 177 18.45 -3.27 -13.74
CA PHE A 177 19.53 -4.09 -13.19
C PHE A 177 20.60 -4.46 -14.22
N GLN A 178 20.25 -4.44 -15.50
CA GLN A 178 21.17 -4.73 -16.60
C GLN A 178 22.00 -3.51 -17.02
N ASN A 179 21.58 -2.30 -16.61
CA ASN A 179 22.27 -1.07 -16.97
C ASN A 179 23.45 -0.79 -16.03
N GLU A 180 24.67 -0.88 -16.57
CA GLU A 180 25.92 -0.71 -15.84
C GLU A 180 26.06 0.64 -15.14
N ASN A 181 25.46 1.70 -15.70
CA ASN A 181 25.53 3.04 -15.12
C ASN A 181 24.81 3.12 -13.77
N ARG A 182 23.89 2.20 -13.48
CA ARG A 182 23.14 2.15 -12.22
C ARG A 182 23.99 1.71 -11.03
N PHE A 183 25.14 1.08 -11.27
CA PHE A 183 26.10 0.69 -10.22
C PHE A 183 27.06 1.82 -9.81
N ARG A 184 26.99 2.98 -10.48
CA ARG A 184 27.78 4.17 -10.13
C ARG A 184 26.98 5.08 -9.21
N PHE A 185 27.66 5.63 -8.20
CA PHE A 185 27.02 6.57 -7.27
C PHE A 185 26.58 7.84 -8.00
N SER A 186 25.33 8.25 -7.77
CA SER A 186 24.78 9.50 -8.29
C SER A 186 24.35 10.38 -7.12
N SER A 187 25.07 11.49 -6.90
CA SER A 187 24.74 12.44 -5.84
C SER A 187 23.33 13.02 -5.98
N GLU A 188 22.88 13.22 -7.23
CA GLU A 188 21.54 13.74 -7.52
C GLU A 188 20.45 12.75 -7.08
N ASN A 189 20.55 11.49 -7.52
CA ASN A 189 19.57 10.47 -7.14
C ASN A 189 19.62 10.19 -5.64
N PHE A 190 20.81 10.19 -5.05
CA PHE A 190 20.97 9.96 -3.62
C PHE A 190 20.34 11.08 -2.78
N SER A 191 20.49 12.34 -3.22
CA SER A 191 19.85 13.48 -2.55
C SER A 191 18.32 13.42 -2.65
N LYS A 192 17.78 13.10 -3.84
CA LYS A 192 16.34 12.84 -4.05
C LYS A 192 15.85 11.67 -3.20
N ALA A 193 16.67 10.63 -3.08
CA ALA A 193 16.36 9.42 -2.33
C ALA A 193 16.22 9.68 -0.82
N ILE A 194 17.17 10.41 -0.22
CA ILE A 194 17.10 10.81 1.19
C ILE A 194 15.83 11.64 1.45
N PHE A 195 15.55 12.62 0.58
CA PHE A 195 14.35 13.44 0.69
C PHE A 195 13.06 12.61 0.60
N ALA A 196 12.96 11.72 -0.38
CA ALA A 196 11.81 10.84 -0.56
C ALA A 196 11.61 9.89 0.63
N PHE A 197 12.70 9.30 1.14
CA PHE A 197 12.67 8.44 2.32
C PHE A 197 12.23 9.22 3.57
N ALA A 198 12.82 10.39 3.82
CA ALA A 198 12.45 11.26 4.94
C ALA A 198 10.97 11.69 4.87
N TYR A 199 10.50 12.07 3.68
CA TYR A 199 9.11 12.46 3.45
C TYR A 199 8.14 11.31 3.71
N GLY A 200 8.44 10.10 3.21
CA GLY A 200 7.62 8.91 3.45
C GLY A 200 7.63 8.47 4.91
N LEU A 201 8.78 8.54 5.58
CA LEU A 201 8.92 8.23 7.00
C LEU A 201 8.09 9.18 7.87
N ALA A 202 8.15 10.49 7.59
CA ALA A 202 7.35 11.48 8.30
C ALA A 202 5.84 11.26 8.12
N LYS A 203 5.39 10.94 6.90
CA LYS A 203 3.98 10.58 6.66
C LYS A 203 3.53 9.39 7.51
N LYS A 204 4.35 8.34 7.57
CA LYS A 204 4.05 7.12 8.34
C LYS A 204 4.03 7.43 9.84
N VAL A 205 5.15 7.91 10.37
CA VAL A 205 5.38 7.98 11.82
C VAL A 205 4.65 9.17 12.45
N LEU A 206 4.70 10.36 11.83
CA LEU A 206 4.18 11.58 12.46
C LEU A 206 2.68 11.78 12.22
N ILE A 207 2.16 11.29 11.08
CA ILE A 207 0.75 11.45 10.71
C ILE A 207 0.02 10.13 10.86
N ALA A 208 0.37 9.12 10.08
CA ALA A 208 -0.45 7.92 9.95
C ALA A 208 -0.58 7.13 11.26
N ASP A 209 0.50 6.99 12.03
CA ASP A 209 0.48 6.25 13.29
C ASP A 209 -0.36 6.96 14.36
N THR A 210 -0.26 8.29 14.47
CA THR A 210 -1.07 9.10 15.38
C THR A 210 -2.57 8.96 15.08
N PHE A 211 -2.97 9.17 13.82
CA PHE A 211 -4.38 9.00 13.43
C PHE A 211 -4.82 7.53 13.49
N GLY A 212 -3.90 6.59 13.32
CA GLY A 212 -4.16 5.17 13.45
C GLY A 212 -4.53 4.74 14.85
N ASN A 213 -3.89 5.32 15.87
CA ASN A 213 -4.25 5.06 17.27
C ASN A 213 -5.70 5.51 17.56
N LEU A 214 -6.10 6.69 17.09
CA LEU A 214 -7.48 7.15 17.24
C LEU A 214 -8.47 6.26 16.48
N ALA A 215 -8.15 5.91 15.23
CA ALA A 215 -8.96 5.00 14.44
C ALA A 215 -9.15 3.65 15.14
N ASN A 216 -8.09 3.07 15.71
CA ASN A 216 -8.18 1.80 16.44
C ASN A 216 -9.14 1.90 17.63
N ILE A 217 -9.03 2.94 18.46
CA ILE A 217 -9.97 3.14 19.59
C ILE A 217 -11.42 3.22 19.10
N GLY A 218 -11.66 3.98 18.02
CA GLY A 218 -12.99 4.13 17.45
C GLY A 218 -13.59 2.82 16.92
N PHE A 219 -12.83 2.07 16.12
CA PHE A 219 -13.30 0.81 15.54
C PHE A 219 -13.38 -0.34 16.55
N GLU A 220 -12.63 -0.31 17.66
CA GLU A 220 -12.76 -1.29 18.75
C GLU A 220 -13.94 -1.00 19.69
N LYS A 221 -14.34 0.27 19.86
CA LYS A 221 -15.36 0.71 20.83
C LYS A 221 -16.62 1.29 20.19
N ILE A 222 -17.04 0.76 19.03
CA ILE A 222 -18.18 1.27 18.22
C ILE A 222 -19.46 1.45 19.06
N ALA A 223 -19.73 0.54 20.00
CA ALA A 223 -20.92 0.58 20.84
C ALA A 223 -21.02 1.87 21.68
N TYR A 224 -19.91 2.50 22.01
CA TYR A 224 -19.82 3.68 22.89
C TYR A 224 -19.60 5.00 22.13
N LEU A 225 -19.72 4.98 20.79
CA LEU A 225 -19.57 6.18 19.98
C LEU A 225 -20.90 6.89 19.78
N ASP A 226 -20.88 8.20 19.93
CA ASP A 226 -21.89 9.12 19.41
C ASP A 226 -21.54 9.52 17.96
N SER A 227 -22.35 10.38 17.32
CA SER A 227 -22.13 10.79 15.93
C SER A 227 -20.82 11.58 15.75
N THR A 228 -20.46 12.45 16.70
CA THR A 228 -19.21 13.24 16.64
C THR A 228 -17.99 12.31 16.61
N ASN A 229 -17.91 11.39 17.57
CA ASN A 229 -16.78 10.50 17.73
C ASN A 229 -16.73 9.42 16.62
N ALA A 230 -17.89 8.97 16.13
CA ALA A 230 -17.93 8.07 14.97
C ALA A 230 -17.37 8.73 13.69
N ILE A 231 -17.71 10.00 13.43
CA ILE A 231 -17.14 10.76 12.31
C ILE A 231 -15.63 10.92 12.47
N LEU A 232 -15.15 11.27 13.67
CA LEU A 232 -13.71 11.41 13.94
C LEU A 232 -12.95 10.09 13.74
N ALA A 233 -13.53 8.96 14.15
CA ALA A 233 -12.92 7.64 13.94
C ALA A 233 -12.75 7.31 12.44
N VAL A 234 -13.80 7.55 11.64
CA VAL A 234 -13.75 7.31 10.19
C VAL A 234 -12.79 8.25 9.48
N LEU A 235 -12.81 9.55 9.81
CA LEU A 235 -11.87 10.53 9.24
C LEU A 235 -10.42 10.21 9.61
N SER A 236 -10.17 9.77 10.85
CA SER A 236 -8.85 9.32 11.28
C SER A 236 -8.38 8.12 10.50
N TYR A 237 -9.26 7.14 10.27
CA TYR A 237 -8.94 5.99 9.44
C TYR A 237 -8.63 6.38 7.99
N THR A 238 -9.40 7.31 7.41
CA THR A 238 -9.14 7.86 6.07
C THR A 238 -7.77 8.54 5.97
N ILE A 239 -7.37 9.29 6.99
CA ILE A 239 -6.03 9.90 7.06
C ILE A 239 -4.96 8.81 7.21
N GLN A 240 -5.16 7.88 8.15
CA GLN A 240 -4.25 6.75 8.42
C GLN A 240 -3.99 5.96 7.15
N ILE A 241 -5.02 5.39 6.52
CA ILE A 241 -4.85 4.48 5.37
C ILE A 241 -4.09 5.15 4.22
N TYR A 242 -4.31 6.46 3.99
CA TYR A 242 -3.61 7.19 2.95
C TYR A 242 -2.15 7.48 3.30
N PHE A 243 -1.88 8.06 4.46
CA PHE A 243 -0.52 8.45 4.82
C PHE A 243 0.36 7.25 5.19
N ASP A 244 -0.22 6.18 5.72
CA ASP A 244 0.47 4.92 5.98
C ASP A 244 0.98 4.30 4.67
N PHE A 245 0.06 4.08 3.74
CA PHE A 245 0.38 3.38 2.51
C PHE A 245 1.15 4.25 1.50
N SER A 246 0.79 5.53 1.38
CA SER A 246 1.58 6.46 0.57
C SER A 246 2.95 6.72 1.19
N GLY A 247 3.07 6.75 2.53
CA GLY A 247 4.36 6.85 3.22
C GLY A 247 5.26 5.66 2.94
N TYR A 248 4.72 4.43 2.99
CA TYR A 248 5.45 3.22 2.57
C TYR A 248 5.95 3.33 1.13
N CYS A 249 5.07 3.69 0.19
CA CYS A 249 5.43 3.79 -1.23
C CYS A 249 6.47 4.89 -1.48
N ASP A 250 6.38 6.02 -0.79
CA ASP A 250 7.35 7.13 -0.87
C ASP A 250 8.72 6.70 -0.33
N MET A 251 8.76 5.96 0.79
CA MET A 251 9.99 5.33 1.29
C MET A 251 10.55 4.32 0.28
N ALA A 252 9.71 3.47 -0.31
CA ALA A 252 10.13 2.52 -1.34
C ALA A 252 10.76 3.23 -2.55
N VAL A 253 10.15 4.30 -3.06
CA VAL A 253 10.70 5.13 -4.14
C VAL A 253 12.05 5.72 -3.73
N GLY A 254 12.16 6.28 -2.52
CA GLY A 254 13.42 6.79 -1.99
C GLY A 254 14.51 5.71 -1.96
N LEU A 255 14.19 4.54 -1.40
CA LEU A 255 15.10 3.40 -1.35
C LEU A 255 15.52 2.92 -2.74
N GLY A 256 14.59 2.85 -3.70
CA GLY A 256 14.91 2.54 -5.10
C GLY A 256 15.94 3.51 -5.69
N LEU A 257 15.71 4.82 -5.49
CA LEU A 257 16.60 5.88 -5.97
C LEU A 257 17.99 5.81 -5.32
N MET A 258 18.12 5.31 -4.08
CA MET A 258 19.44 5.05 -3.45
C MET A 258 20.26 4.02 -4.21
N PHE A 259 19.64 3.18 -5.05
CA PHE A 259 20.31 2.21 -5.93
C PHE A 259 20.21 2.61 -7.40
N ASN A 260 19.83 3.87 -7.69
CA ASN A 260 19.52 4.40 -9.02
C ASN A 260 18.37 3.69 -9.76
N ILE A 261 17.50 2.95 -9.05
CA ILE A 261 16.38 2.21 -9.60
C ILE A 261 15.10 3.01 -9.42
N HIS A 262 14.36 3.21 -10.51
CA HIS A 262 13.11 3.94 -10.51
C HIS A 262 11.97 2.96 -10.25
N ILE A 263 11.28 3.16 -9.13
CA ILE A 263 10.06 2.43 -8.77
C ILE A 263 8.85 3.30 -9.16
N PRO A 264 7.81 2.73 -9.80
CA PRO A 264 6.65 3.50 -10.25
C PRO A 264 5.85 4.11 -9.09
N GLN A 265 5.24 5.26 -9.34
CA GLN A 265 4.32 5.91 -8.42
C GLN A 265 3.07 5.05 -8.16
N ASN A 266 2.64 4.98 -6.89
CA ASN A 266 1.41 4.30 -6.51
C ASN A 266 0.26 5.23 -6.11
N PHE A 267 0.54 6.48 -5.73
CA PHE A 267 -0.48 7.45 -5.28
C PHE A 267 -0.30 8.82 -5.91
N ASN A 268 -1.37 9.38 -6.48
CA ASN A 268 -1.39 10.71 -7.09
C ASN A 268 -2.47 11.63 -6.48
N SER A 269 -2.32 11.97 -5.21
CA SER A 269 -3.26 12.81 -4.42
C SER A 269 -4.73 12.40 -4.60
N PRO A 270 -5.12 11.16 -4.21
CA PRO A 270 -6.44 10.59 -4.48
C PRO A 270 -7.60 11.36 -3.85
N TYR A 271 -7.39 12.02 -2.71
CA TYR A 271 -8.44 12.84 -2.07
C TYR A 271 -8.66 14.20 -2.77
N LYS A 272 -7.98 14.49 -3.88
CA LYS A 272 -8.31 15.62 -4.77
C LYS A 272 -9.35 15.24 -5.84
N SER A 273 -9.73 13.97 -5.95
CA SER A 273 -10.63 13.48 -7.01
C SER A 273 -12.02 14.08 -6.95
N LEU A 274 -12.60 14.30 -8.14
CA LEU A 274 -13.96 14.82 -8.30
C LEU A 274 -14.98 13.74 -8.66
N ASP A 275 -14.56 12.49 -8.86
CA ASP A 275 -15.44 11.34 -9.00
C ASP A 275 -14.73 10.02 -8.65
N MET A 276 -15.50 8.93 -8.53
CA MET A 276 -14.98 7.62 -8.11
C MET A 276 -14.06 6.94 -9.13
N ASN A 277 -14.28 7.12 -10.43
CA ASN A 277 -13.34 6.65 -11.46
C ASN A 277 -12.01 7.43 -11.40
N GLU A 278 -12.04 8.77 -11.22
CA GLU A 278 -10.81 9.55 -11.01
C GLU A 278 -10.08 9.13 -9.72
N PHE A 279 -10.80 8.85 -8.63
CA PHE A 279 -10.24 8.31 -7.38
C PHE A 279 -9.38 7.07 -7.62
N TRP A 280 -9.90 6.06 -8.31
CA TRP A 280 -9.19 4.80 -8.58
C TRP A 280 -8.05 4.91 -9.60
N GLN A 281 -7.98 6.01 -10.36
CA GLN A 281 -6.82 6.35 -11.20
C GLN A 281 -5.68 7.01 -10.41
N ARG A 282 -5.96 7.48 -9.19
CA ARG A 282 -4.99 8.15 -8.30
C ARG A 282 -4.64 7.34 -7.06
N TRP A 283 -5.47 6.37 -6.69
CA TRP A 283 -5.28 5.45 -5.57
C TRP A 283 -4.73 4.11 -6.05
N HIS A 284 -3.68 3.62 -5.40
CA HIS A 284 -3.06 2.31 -5.66
C HIS A 284 -2.87 1.99 -7.16
N ILE A 285 -2.27 2.94 -7.89
CA ILE A 285 -2.16 2.97 -9.35
C ILE A 285 -1.56 1.67 -9.91
N SER A 286 -0.56 1.09 -9.22
CA SER A 286 0.07 -0.14 -9.66
C SER A 286 -0.87 -1.36 -9.63
N LEU A 287 -1.78 -1.40 -8.65
CA LEU A 287 -2.77 -2.48 -8.54
C LEU A 287 -3.86 -2.32 -9.60
N THR A 288 -4.36 -1.10 -9.79
CA THR A 288 -5.29 -0.78 -10.88
C THR A 288 -4.66 -1.16 -12.23
N ARG A 289 -3.38 -0.86 -12.45
CA ARG A 289 -2.64 -1.28 -13.64
C ARG A 289 -2.58 -2.81 -13.77
N PHE A 290 -2.25 -3.53 -12.69
CA PHE A 290 -2.21 -4.99 -12.68
C PHE A 290 -3.55 -5.60 -13.09
N PHE A 291 -4.66 -5.24 -12.43
CA PHE A 291 -5.98 -5.77 -12.77
C PHE A 291 -6.43 -5.37 -14.17
N ARG A 292 -6.09 -4.16 -14.62
CA ARG A 292 -6.39 -3.72 -15.98
C ARG A 292 -5.71 -4.62 -17.02
N THR A 293 -4.42 -4.90 -16.84
CA THR A 293 -3.61 -5.69 -17.78
C THR A 293 -3.95 -7.18 -17.73
N ASN A 294 -4.10 -7.74 -16.52
CA ASN A 294 -4.19 -9.19 -16.32
C ASN A 294 -5.62 -9.73 -16.20
N LEU A 295 -6.62 -8.89 -15.97
CA LEU A 295 -8.01 -9.31 -15.83
C LEU A 295 -8.95 -8.57 -16.80
N TYR A 296 -8.95 -7.25 -16.79
CA TYR A 296 -9.88 -6.44 -17.57
C TYR A 296 -9.72 -6.60 -19.09
N PHE A 297 -8.51 -6.44 -19.63
CA PHE A 297 -8.27 -6.60 -21.08
C PHE A 297 -8.52 -8.03 -21.57
N PRO A 298 -8.08 -9.09 -20.88
CA PRO A 298 -8.43 -10.47 -21.23
C PRO A 298 -9.94 -10.75 -21.27
N LEU A 299 -10.75 -10.10 -20.42
CA LEU A 299 -12.21 -10.22 -20.43
C LEU A 299 -12.90 -9.50 -21.61
N GLY A 300 -12.13 -8.85 -22.49
CA GLY A 300 -12.58 -8.11 -23.67
C GLY A 300 -12.52 -6.60 -23.52
N GLY A 301 -12.14 -6.08 -22.34
CA GLY A 301 -12.08 -4.64 -22.07
C GLY A 301 -13.36 -3.92 -22.46
N ASN A 302 -13.22 -2.86 -23.27
CA ASN A 302 -14.33 -2.09 -23.85
C ASN A 302 -14.85 -2.63 -25.21
N ARG A 303 -14.26 -3.70 -25.75
CA ARG A 303 -14.46 -4.11 -27.15
C ARG A 303 -15.79 -4.84 -27.41
N LYS A 304 -16.47 -5.30 -26.35
CA LYS A 304 -17.68 -6.13 -26.43
C LYS A 304 -18.96 -5.39 -25.99
N GLY A 305 -18.99 -4.06 -26.19
CA GLY A 305 -20.15 -3.21 -25.88
C GLY A 305 -20.23 -2.73 -24.42
N ALA A 306 -21.22 -1.87 -24.14
CA ALA A 306 -21.37 -1.18 -22.85
C ALA A 306 -21.69 -2.14 -21.69
N VAL A 307 -22.62 -3.08 -21.88
CA VAL A 307 -23.00 -4.04 -20.84
C VAL A 307 -21.79 -4.89 -20.40
N ARG A 308 -21.04 -5.44 -21.35
CA ARG A 308 -19.84 -6.23 -21.03
C ARG A 308 -18.77 -5.37 -20.36
N THR A 309 -18.67 -4.10 -20.73
CA THR A 309 -17.77 -3.15 -20.07
C THR A 309 -18.11 -2.98 -18.59
N TYR A 310 -19.39 -2.79 -18.25
CA TYR A 310 -19.83 -2.65 -16.86
C TYR A 310 -19.63 -3.93 -16.06
N VAL A 311 -19.95 -5.08 -16.65
CA VAL A 311 -19.67 -6.40 -16.03
C VAL A 311 -18.17 -6.57 -15.78
N ASN A 312 -17.31 -6.18 -16.74
CA ASN A 312 -15.86 -6.26 -16.57
C ASN A 312 -15.36 -5.34 -15.44
N TYR A 313 -15.88 -4.12 -15.31
CA TYR A 313 -15.57 -3.24 -14.16
C TYR A 313 -15.98 -3.88 -12.83
N PHE A 314 -17.21 -4.41 -12.76
CA PHE A 314 -17.71 -5.07 -11.55
C PHE A 314 -16.85 -6.26 -11.14
N ILE A 315 -16.49 -7.13 -12.10
CA ILE A 315 -15.59 -8.27 -11.86
C ILE A 315 -14.22 -7.81 -11.36
N VAL A 316 -13.64 -6.76 -11.94
CA VAL A 316 -12.34 -6.23 -11.52
C VAL A 316 -12.39 -5.74 -10.08
N PHE A 317 -13.42 -4.97 -9.70
CA PHE A 317 -13.53 -4.47 -8.33
C PHE A 317 -13.86 -5.57 -7.32
N LEU A 318 -14.68 -6.56 -7.68
CA LEU A 318 -14.88 -7.75 -6.84
C LEU A 318 -13.57 -8.52 -6.62
N ALA A 319 -12.80 -8.75 -7.69
CA ALA A 319 -11.50 -9.40 -7.60
C ALA A 319 -10.51 -8.59 -6.74
N SER A 320 -10.57 -7.25 -6.84
CA SER A 320 -9.79 -6.35 -5.98
C SER A 320 -10.20 -6.47 -4.51
N GLY A 321 -11.51 -6.50 -4.21
CA GLY A 321 -12.02 -6.71 -2.86
C GLY A 321 -11.54 -8.04 -2.28
N ILE A 322 -11.77 -9.15 -3.00
CA ILE A 322 -11.31 -10.48 -2.58
C ILE A 322 -9.80 -10.50 -2.34
N TRP A 323 -9.02 -9.84 -3.20
CA TRP A 323 -7.58 -9.76 -3.04
C TRP A 323 -7.13 -9.05 -1.76
N HIS A 324 -7.87 -8.02 -1.32
CA HIS A 324 -7.53 -7.28 -0.12
C HIS A 324 -7.63 -8.12 1.14
N GLY A 325 -8.60 -9.02 1.27
CA GLY A 325 -8.70 -9.86 2.47
C GLY A 325 -9.78 -10.93 2.36
N ALA A 326 -9.66 -11.96 3.20
CA ALA A 326 -10.58 -13.08 3.25
C ALA A 326 -11.74 -12.80 4.24
N ASN A 327 -12.50 -11.73 3.99
CA ASN A 327 -13.67 -11.34 4.78
C ASN A 327 -14.79 -10.83 3.86
N TRP A 328 -16.05 -11.06 4.24
CA TRP A 328 -17.24 -10.56 3.56
C TRP A 328 -17.28 -9.03 3.46
N THR A 329 -16.66 -8.33 4.41
CA THR A 329 -16.53 -6.86 4.37
C THR A 329 -15.77 -6.38 3.13
N PHE A 330 -14.67 -7.05 2.76
CA PHE A 330 -13.91 -6.74 1.55
C PHE A 330 -14.65 -7.09 0.26
N PHE A 331 -15.43 -8.18 0.27
CA PHE A 331 -16.30 -8.53 -0.86
C PHE A 331 -17.33 -7.41 -1.12
N LEU A 332 -18.03 -6.98 -0.07
CA LEU A 332 -19.01 -5.90 -0.14
C LEU A 332 -18.35 -4.58 -0.56
N TRP A 333 -17.20 -4.26 0.02
CA TRP A 333 -16.41 -3.08 -0.35
C TRP A 333 -16.06 -3.06 -1.84
N GLY A 334 -15.62 -4.20 -2.39
CA GLY A 334 -15.34 -4.35 -3.82
C GLY A 334 -16.59 -4.18 -4.67
N ALA A 335 -17.70 -4.82 -4.29
CA ALA A 335 -18.97 -4.69 -4.99
C ALA A 335 -19.47 -3.23 -5.05
N LEU A 336 -19.46 -2.52 -3.91
CA LEU A 336 -19.90 -1.14 -3.81
C LEU A 336 -19.02 -0.20 -4.65
N ASN A 337 -17.70 -0.37 -4.63
CA ASN A 337 -16.80 0.38 -5.50
C ASN A 337 -17.07 0.12 -6.98
N GLY A 338 -17.30 -1.13 -7.37
CA GLY A 338 -17.65 -1.51 -8.73
C GLY A 338 -18.93 -0.80 -9.20
N ILE A 339 -19.97 -0.80 -8.37
CA ILE A 339 -21.23 -0.10 -8.64
C ILE A 339 -21.00 1.40 -8.80
N LEU A 340 -20.26 2.04 -7.88
CA LEU A 340 -20.01 3.48 -7.93
C LEU A 340 -19.20 3.91 -9.17
N VAL A 341 -18.24 3.10 -9.61
CA VAL A 341 -17.49 3.37 -10.85
C VAL A 341 -18.38 3.19 -12.08
N ILE A 342 -19.26 2.18 -12.08
CA ILE A 342 -20.26 2.00 -13.16
C ILE A 342 -21.21 3.19 -13.22
N ILE A 343 -21.71 3.68 -12.07
CA ILE A 343 -22.53 4.90 -12.00
C ILE A 343 -21.75 6.10 -12.54
N SER A 344 -20.48 6.28 -12.15
CA SER A 344 -19.62 7.35 -12.67
C SER A 344 -19.50 7.30 -14.20
N LYS A 345 -19.44 6.08 -14.75
CA LYS A 345 -19.32 5.86 -16.20
C LYS A 345 -20.64 6.06 -16.95
N LEU A 346 -21.75 5.60 -16.39
CA LEU A 346 -23.10 5.75 -16.95
C LEU A 346 -23.51 7.22 -17.05
N PHE A 347 -23.17 8.02 -16.05
CA PHE A 347 -23.51 9.44 -16.00
C PHE A 347 -22.31 10.35 -16.34
N SER A 348 -21.35 9.86 -17.13
CA SER A 348 -20.10 10.58 -17.38
C SER A 348 -20.30 12.00 -17.88
N ASP A 349 -21.28 12.23 -18.75
CA ASP A 349 -21.53 13.55 -19.35
C ASP A 349 -22.13 14.53 -18.32
N LYS A 350 -23.12 14.06 -17.56
CA LYS A 350 -23.74 14.83 -16.47
C LYS A 350 -22.73 15.14 -15.37
N ILE A 351 -21.95 14.14 -14.96
CA ILE A 351 -20.88 14.30 -13.98
C ILE A 351 -19.85 15.31 -14.49
N SER A 352 -19.40 15.20 -15.74
CA SER A 352 -18.44 16.15 -16.33
C SER A 352 -18.97 17.57 -16.34
N TYR A 353 -20.27 17.77 -16.60
CA TYR A 353 -20.92 19.07 -16.51
C TYR A 353 -20.92 19.63 -15.07
N VAL A 354 -21.32 18.82 -14.08
CA VAL A 354 -21.36 19.24 -12.68
C VAL A 354 -19.95 19.49 -12.14
N LYS A 355 -18.93 18.70 -12.52
CA LYS A 355 -17.53 18.97 -12.15
C LYS A 355 -17.06 20.36 -12.59
N LYS A 356 -17.48 20.82 -13.78
CA LYS A 356 -17.11 22.15 -14.29
C LYS A 356 -17.83 23.27 -13.54
N LYS A 357 -19.11 23.09 -13.23
CA LYS A 357 -19.93 24.14 -12.58
C LYS A 357 -19.82 24.18 -11.06
N ALA A 358 -19.71 23.02 -10.42
CA ALA A 358 -19.71 22.85 -8.98
C ALA A 358 -18.66 21.79 -8.55
N PRO A 359 -17.35 22.04 -8.81
CA PRO A 359 -16.28 21.10 -8.47
C PRO A 359 -16.24 20.77 -6.98
N PHE A 360 -16.53 21.73 -6.12
CA PHE A 360 -16.54 21.52 -4.67
C PHE A 360 -17.63 20.52 -4.22
N VAL A 361 -18.82 20.56 -4.83
CA VAL A 361 -19.90 19.62 -4.54
C VAL A 361 -19.50 18.20 -4.95
N MET A 362 -18.94 18.06 -6.17
CA MET A 362 -18.43 16.77 -6.66
C MET A 362 -17.32 16.21 -5.78
N TRP A 363 -16.43 17.09 -5.31
CA TRP A 363 -15.37 16.72 -4.37
C TRP A 363 -15.93 16.22 -3.04
N ILE A 364 -16.85 16.95 -2.40
CA ILE A 364 -17.50 16.52 -1.16
C ILE A 364 -18.19 15.17 -1.34
N LEU A 365 -18.97 15.00 -2.41
CA LEU A 365 -19.68 13.75 -2.68
C LEU A 365 -18.70 12.57 -2.83
N THR A 366 -17.63 12.77 -3.60
CA THR A 366 -16.61 11.74 -3.80
C THR A 366 -15.89 11.41 -2.48
N PHE A 367 -15.56 12.43 -1.69
CA PHE A 367 -14.92 12.26 -0.40
C PHE A 367 -15.82 11.51 0.59
N ILE A 368 -17.10 11.88 0.71
CA ILE A 368 -18.08 11.19 1.58
C ILE A 368 -18.24 9.74 1.12
N CYS A 369 -18.48 9.47 -0.17
CA CYS A 369 -18.58 8.11 -0.70
C CYS A 369 -17.34 7.28 -0.36
N THR A 370 -16.16 7.86 -0.51
CA THR A 370 -14.89 7.20 -0.20
C THR A 370 -14.78 6.86 1.30
N ASN A 371 -15.16 7.79 2.19
CA ASN A 371 -15.17 7.55 3.65
C ASN A 371 -16.16 6.45 4.04
N LEU A 372 -17.36 6.44 3.45
CA LEU A 372 -18.37 5.40 3.70
C LEU A 372 -17.87 4.01 3.26
N LEU A 373 -17.15 3.92 2.13
CA LEU A 373 -16.51 2.69 1.70
C LEU A 373 -15.41 2.27 2.68
N TRP A 374 -14.61 3.20 3.19
CA TRP A 374 -13.56 2.90 4.15
C TRP A 374 -14.07 2.30 5.46
N VAL A 375 -15.31 2.61 5.88
CA VAL A 375 -15.96 1.93 7.02
C VAL A 375 -16.00 0.41 6.79
N TYR A 376 -16.47 -0.04 5.62
CA TYR A 376 -16.50 -1.47 5.29
C TYR A 376 -15.09 -2.05 5.18
N PHE A 377 -14.13 -1.30 4.67
CA PHE A 377 -12.76 -1.80 4.52
C PHE A 377 -12.06 -2.05 5.87
N ARG A 378 -12.35 -1.25 6.91
CA ARG A 378 -11.70 -1.34 8.22
C ARG A 378 -12.42 -2.23 9.23
N SER A 379 -13.74 -2.37 9.09
CA SER A 379 -14.56 -3.08 10.07
C SER A 379 -14.31 -4.59 10.04
N ASP A 380 -14.36 -5.23 11.20
CA ASP A 380 -14.14 -6.67 11.34
C ASP A 380 -15.33 -7.49 10.80
N SER A 381 -16.53 -6.91 10.81
CA SER A 381 -17.74 -7.53 10.27
C SER A 381 -18.66 -6.52 9.58
N ILE A 382 -19.56 -7.02 8.73
CA ILE A 382 -20.61 -6.19 8.12
C ILE A 382 -21.54 -5.60 9.19
N ALA A 383 -21.78 -6.35 10.27
CA ALA A 383 -22.60 -5.87 11.39
C ALA A 383 -21.96 -4.65 12.07
N ASP A 384 -20.65 -4.69 12.31
CA ASP A 384 -19.93 -3.59 12.93
C ASP A 384 -19.81 -2.37 12.02
N ALA A 385 -19.58 -2.60 10.71
CA ALA A 385 -19.66 -1.53 9.70
C ALA A 385 -21.02 -0.82 9.74
N ASN A 386 -22.11 -1.59 9.72
CA ASN A 386 -23.47 -1.05 9.76
C ASN A 386 -23.74 -0.31 11.08
N ARG A 387 -23.32 -0.86 12.23
CA ARG A 387 -23.42 -0.19 13.53
C ARG A 387 -22.71 1.16 13.52
N LEU A 388 -21.49 1.23 12.97
CA LEU A 388 -20.75 2.48 12.88
C LEU A 388 -21.45 3.50 11.98
N LEU A 389 -21.97 3.06 10.82
CA LEU A 389 -22.78 3.92 9.95
C LEU A 389 -24.04 4.43 10.67
N THR A 390 -24.73 3.58 11.43
CA THR A 390 -25.88 4.00 12.25
C THR A 390 -25.47 5.06 13.28
N ARG A 391 -24.31 4.93 13.94
CA ARG A 391 -23.81 5.98 14.85
C ARG A 391 -23.61 7.31 14.13
N ILE A 392 -23.01 7.30 12.94
CA ILE A 392 -22.80 8.51 12.12
C ILE A 392 -24.13 9.18 11.75
N PHE A 393 -25.11 8.40 11.28
CA PHE A 393 -26.40 8.94 10.83
C PHE A 393 -27.45 9.13 11.93
N SER A 394 -27.16 8.76 13.18
CA SER A 394 -28.07 8.97 14.32
C SER A 394 -28.21 10.43 14.74
N CYS A 395 -27.33 11.32 14.25
CA CYS A 395 -27.30 12.75 14.58
C CYS A 395 -27.24 13.05 16.09
N ASN A 396 -26.73 12.11 16.89
CA ASN A 396 -26.48 12.30 18.31
C ASN A 396 -25.09 12.90 18.48
N PHE A 397 -24.98 14.23 18.45
CA PHE A 397 -23.71 14.94 18.58
C PHE A 397 -23.38 15.19 20.04
N GLY A 398 -22.26 14.65 20.51
CA GLY A 398 -21.71 14.86 21.84
C GLY A 398 -20.29 15.43 21.82
N ALA A 399 -19.72 15.59 23.02
CA ALA A 399 -18.35 16.04 23.20
C ALA A 399 -17.34 15.02 22.66
N ILE A 400 -16.17 15.50 22.22
CA ILE A 400 -15.07 14.62 21.81
C ILE A 400 -14.60 13.85 23.06
N ARG A 401 -14.48 12.53 22.93
CA ARG A 401 -14.03 11.67 24.03
C ARG A 401 -12.61 12.00 24.44
N SER A 402 -12.32 11.93 25.74
CA SER A 402 -10.97 12.17 26.28
C SER A 402 -9.94 11.21 25.69
N ASP A 403 -10.30 9.93 25.53
CA ASP A 403 -9.40 8.93 24.95
C ASP A 403 -9.04 9.20 23.47
N PHE A 404 -9.81 10.02 22.74
CA PHE A 404 -9.44 10.50 21.40
C PHE A 404 -8.51 11.71 21.46
N ILE A 405 -8.72 12.60 22.43
CA ILE A 405 -7.91 13.80 22.65
C ILE A 405 -6.51 13.39 23.12
N ASP A 406 -6.41 12.42 24.03
CA ASP A 406 -5.17 11.93 24.61
C ASP A 406 -4.21 11.32 23.57
N VAL A 407 -4.72 10.80 22.45
CA VAL A 407 -3.89 10.27 21.35
C VAL A 407 -2.93 11.32 20.80
N PHE A 408 -3.32 12.60 20.81
CA PHE A 408 -2.49 13.69 20.30
C PHE A 408 -1.47 14.22 21.33
N GLN A 409 -1.51 13.73 22.58
CA GLN A 409 -0.45 13.98 23.56
C GLN A 409 0.77 13.06 23.32
N THR A 410 1.28 13.07 22.08
CA THR A 410 2.52 12.37 21.74
C THR A 410 3.68 12.94 22.56
N ALA A 411 4.76 12.16 22.74
CA ALA A 411 5.87 12.50 23.64
C ALA A 411 6.43 13.93 23.44
N GLU A 412 6.37 14.44 22.20
CA GLU A 412 6.83 15.77 21.82
C GLU A 412 5.90 16.88 22.34
N PHE A 413 4.60 16.64 22.38
CA PHE A 413 3.59 17.59 22.85
C PHE A 413 3.26 17.41 24.34
N SER A 414 3.57 16.25 24.93
CA SER A 414 3.32 15.98 26.35
C SER A 414 4.06 16.96 27.26
N CYS A 415 5.28 17.40 26.89
CA CYS A 415 6.06 18.37 27.68
C CYS A 415 5.34 19.72 27.78
N VAL A 416 4.78 20.22 26.66
CA VAL A 416 4.05 21.49 26.64
C VAL A 416 2.76 21.37 27.46
N SER A 417 2.02 20.26 27.28
CA SER A 417 0.82 19.97 28.08
C SER A 417 1.15 19.90 29.58
N TRP A 418 2.25 19.25 29.94
CA TRP A 418 2.73 19.15 31.33
C TRP A 418 3.06 20.52 31.93
N ILE A 419 3.77 21.39 31.20
CA ILE A 419 4.06 22.76 31.66
C ILE A 419 2.75 23.53 31.89
N ILE A 420 1.82 23.49 30.93
CA ILE A 420 0.53 24.19 31.04
C ILE A 420 -0.27 23.65 32.23
N SER A 421 -0.24 22.33 32.47
CA SER A 421 -0.96 21.68 33.57
C SER A 421 -0.51 22.16 34.96
N LYS A 422 0.74 22.64 35.09
CA LYS A 422 1.23 23.25 36.34
C LYS A 422 0.57 24.59 36.67
N PHE A 423 0.03 25.28 35.67
CA PHE A 423 -0.68 26.54 35.85
C PHE A 423 -2.20 26.34 35.89
N SER A 424 -2.74 25.48 35.01
CA SER A 424 -4.17 25.15 34.98
C SER A 424 -4.43 23.83 34.24
N GLU A 425 -5.08 22.88 34.92
CA GLU A 425 -5.50 21.62 34.30
C GLU A 425 -6.51 21.83 33.16
N SER A 426 -7.43 22.78 33.31
CA SER A 426 -8.40 23.11 32.27
C SER A 426 -7.73 23.72 31.03
N ALA A 427 -6.65 24.49 31.22
CA ALA A 427 -5.85 25.01 30.11
C ALA A 427 -5.10 23.89 29.38
N ALA A 428 -4.60 22.86 30.09
CA ALA A 428 -3.92 21.72 29.48
C ALA A 428 -4.88 20.84 28.66
N GLN A 429 -6.11 20.62 29.14
CA GLN A 429 -7.16 19.95 28.38
C GLN A 429 -7.54 20.74 27.12
N THR A 430 -7.72 22.06 27.25
CA THR A 430 -8.01 22.95 26.11
C THR A 430 -6.89 22.94 25.07
N TYR A 431 -5.63 22.97 25.51
CA TYR A 431 -4.45 22.85 24.64
C TYR A 431 -4.49 21.56 23.82
N THR A 432 -4.79 20.44 24.45
CA THR A 432 -4.80 19.13 23.78
C THR A 432 -5.95 19.02 22.77
N LEU A 433 -7.12 19.56 23.10
CA LEU A 433 -8.24 19.66 22.17
C LEU A 433 -7.88 20.53 20.95
N VAL A 434 -7.24 21.67 21.16
CA VAL A 434 -6.75 22.55 20.08
C VAL A 434 -5.72 21.80 19.22
N LEU A 435 -4.82 21.03 19.83
CA LEU A 435 -3.84 20.23 19.12
C LEU A 435 -4.51 19.19 18.21
N LEU A 436 -5.51 18.46 18.71
CA LEU A 436 -6.32 17.55 17.88
C LEU A 436 -6.89 18.27 16.65
N VAL A 437 -7.53 19.42 16.85
CA VAL A 437 -8.14 20.20 15.75
C VAL A 437 -7.09 20.65 14.74
N LEU A 438 -5.94 21.14 15.20
CA LEU A 438 -4.83 21.56 14.35
C LEU A 438 -4.23 20.39 13.57
N CYS A 439 -4.06 19.22 14.20
CA CYS A 439 -3.59 18.01 13.54
C CYS A 439 -4.54 17.55 12.44
N PHE A 440 -5.85 17.53 12.70
CA PHE A 440 -6.86 17.23 11.68
C PHE A 440 -6.84 18.24 10.53
N ALA A 441 -6.81 19.54 10.85
CA ALA A 441 -6.74 20.60 9.85
C ALA A 441 -5.49 20.47 8.98
N PHE A 442 -4.34 20.20 9.60
CA PHE A 442 -3.08 19.96 8.90
C PHE A 442 -3.16 18.70 8.01
N ALA A 443 -3.69 17.58 8.49
CA ALA A 443 -3.78 16.35 7.72
C ALA A 443 -4.72 16.47 6.50
N VAL A 444 -5.85 17.17 6.66
CA VAL A 444 -6.76 17.49 5.54
C VAL A 444 -6.08 18.43 4.55
N PHE A 445 -5.41 19.48 5.04
CA PHE A 445 -4.64 20.38 4.17
C PHE A 445 -3.53 19.63 3.41
N ALA A 446 -2.80 18.74 4.10
CA ALA A 446 -1.74 17.95 3.52
C ALA A 446 -2.24 16.98 2.44
N SER A 447 -3.42 16.39 2.62
CA SER A 447 -3.99 15.47 1.65
C SER A 447 -4.63 16.14 0.43
N VAL A 448 -5.20 17.34 0.59
CA VAL A 448 -5.99 18.02 -0.47
C VAL A 448 -5.23 19.17 -1.14
N LYS A 449 -4.25 19.81 -0.49
CA LYS A 449 -3.56 21.00 -1.03
C LYS A 449 -2.08 20.79 -1.28
N MET A 450 -1.37 20.05 -0.42
CA MET A 450 0.07 19.88 -0.60
C MET A 450 0.40 19.07 -1.88
N LYS A 451 1.61 19.33 -2.40
CA LYS A 451 2.18 18.56 -3.51
C LYS A 451 2.54 17.15 -3.05
N ASN A 452 2.24 16.15 -3.87
CA ASN A 452 2.67 14.76 -3.61
C ASN A 452 4.18 14.59 -3.87
N LEU A 453 4.74 13.41 -3.55
CA LEU A 453 6.18 13.18 -3.67
C LEU A 453 6.67 13.36 -5.12
N ASN A 454 5.96 12.83 -6.11
CA ASN A 454 6.43 12.87 -7.50
C ASN A 454 6.49 14.32 -8.03
N GLU A 455 5.46 15.13 -7.75
CA GLU A 455 5.46 16.57 -8.06
C GLU A 455 6.63 17.31 -7.37
N ARG A 456 7.03 16.87 -6.17
CA ARG A 456 8.18 17.43 -5.43
C ARG A 456 9.50 16.96 -6.01
N LEU A 457 9.60 15.71 -6.47
CA LEU A 457 10.81 15.16 -7.08
C LEU A 457 11.10 15.78 -8.46
N GLU A 458 10.06 16.11 -9.23
CA GLU A 458 10.20 16.85 -10.51
C GLU A 458 10.79 18.25 -10.31
N THR A 459 10.43 18.91 -9.20
CA THR A 459 10.88 20.26 -8.86
C THR A 459 12.01 20.28 -7.84
N PHE A 460 12.60 19.11 -7.53
CA PHE A 460 13.59 18.96 -6.47
C PHE A 460 14.90 19.66 -6.82
N LYS A 461 15.43 20.41 -5.84
CA LYS A 461 16.78 20.94 -5.86
C LYS A 461 17.47 20.61 -4.53
N PRO A 462 18.75 20.19 -4.55
CA PRO A 462 19.52 19.99 -3.33
C PRO A 462 19.92 21.36 -2.76
N ASP A 463 19.03 21.95 -1.96
CA ASP A 463 19.23 23.25 -1.32
C ASP A 463 19.09 23.12 0.20
N PHE A 464 19.37 24.21 0.92
CA PHE A 464 19.28 24.22 2.39
C PHE A 464 17.87 23.90 2.89
N LYS A 465 16.82 24.20 2.12
CA LYS A 465 15.43 23.95 2.53
C LYS A 465 15.09 22.47 2.47
N THR A 466 15.42 21.80 1.36
CA THR A 466 15.19 20.36 1.20
C THR A 466 16.07 19.55 2.14
N TRP A 467 17.30 19.99 2.38
CA TRP A 467 18.19 19.41 3.38
C TRP A 467 17.63 19.54 4.80
N SER A 468 17.30 20.77 5.23
CA SER A 468 16.77 21.03 6.58
C SER A 468 15.49 20.25 6.84
N PHE A 469 14.56 20.24 5.87
CA PHE A 469 13.35 19.43 5.95
C PHE A 469 13.67 17.95 6.14
N SER A 470 14.58 17.38 5.34
CA SER A 470 14.90 15.96 5.41
C SER A 470 15.51 15.58 6.75
N VAL A 471 16.42 16.40 7.28
CA VAL A 471 17.06 16.19 8.58
C VAL A 471 16.04 16.27 9.71
N ILE A 472 15.22 17.32 9.75
CA ILE A 472 14.19 17.50 10.77
C ILE A 472 13.18 16.34 10.71
N ALA A 473 12.71 15.98 9.51
CA ALA A 473 11.75 14.90 9.32
C ALA A 473 12.29 13.55 9.81
N VAL A 474 13.55 13.22 9.50
CA VAL A 474 14.18 11.98 9.96
C VAL A 474 14.39 12.00 11.46
N ILE A 475 14.98 13.06 12.03
CA ILE A 475 15.26 13.14 13.48
C ILE A 475 13.95 13.08 14.26
N TRP A 476 12.95 13.86 13.88
CA TRP A 476 11.64 13.83 14.53
C TRP A 476 11.05 12.43 14.44
N SER A 477 10.99 11.83 13.24
CA SER A 477 10.47 10.48 13.08
C SER A 477 11.22 9.47 13.96
N LEU A 478 12.55 9.54 14.06
CA LEU A 478 13.36 8.64 14.89
C LEU A 478 13.08 8.79 16.39
N ILE A 479 12.78 10.00 16.86
CA ILE A 479 12.35 10.26 18.25
C ILE A 479 10.94 9.70 18.47
N SER A 480 10.05 9.84 17.48
CA SER A 480 8.67 9.36 17.51
C SER A 480 8.51 7.86 17.28
N LEU A 481 9.59 7.10 17.02
CA LEU A 481 9.57 5.63 16.93
C LEU A 481 9.45 5.01 18.35
N SER A 482 8.42 5.40 19.11
CA SER A 482 8.24 4.97 20.50
C SER A 482 7.40 3.69 20.66
N GLY A 483 7.26 2.86 19.62
CA GLY A 483 6.48 1.61 19.70
C GLY A 483 6.60 0.70 18.48
N VAL A 484 6.02 -0.50 18.57
CA VAL A 484 5.90 -1.44 17.44
C VAL A 484 4.76 -0.98 16.53
N SER A 485 5.07 -0.10 15.58
CA SER A 485 4.13 0.34 14.54
C SER A 485 4.25 -0.58 13.32
N THR A 486 3.25 -1.44 13.11
CA THR A 486 3.11 -2.19 11.86
C THR A 486 2.45 -1.32 10.78
N PHE A 487 2.73 -1.60 9.52
CA PHE A 487 1.96 -0.99 8.42
C PHE A 487 0.56 -1.59 8.43
N LEU A 488 -0.46 -0.74 8.29
CA LEU A 488 -1.86 -1.14 8.34
C LEU A 488 -2.15 -2.23 7.30
N TYR A 489 -1.52 -2.12 6.13
CA TYR A 489 -1.70 -3.04 5.03
C TYR A 489 -1.30 -4.50 5.37
N PHE A 490 -0.50 -4.72 6.41
CA PHE A 490 -0.06 -6.07 6.80
C PHE A 490 -1.14 -6.85 7.54
N ASN A 491 -2.20 -6.16 7.96
CA ASN A 491 -3.32 -6.75 8.68
C ASN A 491 -4.41 -7.31 7.73
N PHE A 492 -4.23 -7.20 6.41
CA PHE A 492 -5.25 -7.53 5.39
C PHE A 492 -4.88 -8.72 4.47
#